data_AF-A0A1G2FPP2-F1
#
_entry.id   AF-A0A1G2FPP2-F1
#
_cell.length_a   1.000
_cell.length_b   1.000
_cell.length_c   1.000
_cell.angle_alpha   90.00
_cell.angle_beta   90.00
_cell.angle_gamma   90.00
#
_symmetry.space_group_name_H-M   'P 1'
#
loop_
_entity.id
_entity.type
_entity.pdbx_description
1 polymer ?
#
loop_
_entity_poly.entity_id
_entity_poly.type
_entity_poly.pdbx_seq_one_letter_code
_entity_poly.pdbx_strand_id
1 'polypeptide(L)'
;MNKKSIESIYKTISEYHEKYLKQFGVKLPKLYASKGKFTKDALVLVYLAYDYPKTRKVSKEELTKFVRSYYPDTNDVQQARHLGAQAGWWIAAGGRDNIVLKIKRGIYQLYTLEQPYPGFKKGHRITETGDWDKIKERYNYRCATCGSQENKPHFHWPATKTILQKAHIDPNKPLVAGNIIPQCQKCNRGDRNRWVYDDKGRVIKLADANFVRNFDKEVREKIYRILYKEFNGKNPNSKK
;
A
#
# COMPACT_ATOMS: atom_id res chain seq x y z
N MET A 1 -29.99 9.42 2.56
CA MET A 1 -29.40 9.96 3.80
C MET A 1 -29.37 11.48 3.67
N ASN A 2 -29.79 12.23 4.68
CA ASN A 2 -29.89 13.70 4.58
C ASN A 2 -28.61 14.40 5.08
N LYS A 3 -28.52 15.72 4.86
CA LYS A 3 -27.36 16.55 5.24
C LYS A 3 -27.01 16.44 6.73
N LYS A 4 -28.00 16.54 7.62
CA LYS A 4 -27.81 16.45 9.07
C LYS A 4 -27.26 15.09 9.50
N SER A 5 -27.77 14.00 8.92
CA SER A 5 -27.27 12.65 9.18
C SER A 5 -25.81 12.49 8.74
N ILE A 6 -25.44 13.05 7.59
CA ILE A 6 -24.04 13.01 7.10
C ILE A 6 -23.11 13.73 8.06
N GLU A 7 -23.48 14.94 8.48
CA GLU A 7 -22.67 15.75 9.40
C GLU A 7 -22.52 15.07 10.77
N SER A 8 -23.59 14.47 11.29
CA SER A 8 -23.58 13.74 12.56
C SER A 8 -22.62 12.55 12.53
N ILE A 9 -22.74 11.67 11.52
CA ILE A 9 -21.85 10.51 11.38
C ILE A 9 -20.41 10.95 11.13
N TYR A 10 -20.19 12.00 10.33
CA TYR A 10 -18.85 12.54 10.09
C TYR A 10 -18.22 13.09 11.38
N LYS A 11 -19.01 13.68 12.28
CA LYS A 11 -18.53 14.10 13.59
C LYS A 11 -18.02 12.91 14.40
N THR A 12 -18.79 11.82 14.48
CA THR A 12 -18.36 10.57 15.13
C THR A 12 -17.06 10.03 14.51
N ILE A 13 -16.97 9.98 13.18
CA ILE A 13 -15.74 9.56 12.49
C ILE A 13 -14.55 10.45 12.89
N SER A 14 -14.76 11.76 13.00
CA SER A 14 -13.71 12.72 13.36
C SER A 14 -13.24 12.54 14.80
N GLU A 15 -14.16 12.27 15.74
CA GLU A 15 -13.85 12.00 17.14
C GLU A 15 -13.02 10.71 17.30
N TYR A 16 -13.43 9.63 16.62
CA TYR A 16 -12.66 8.38 16.61
C TYR A 16 -11.31 8.54 15.90
N HIS A 17 -11.26 9.33 14.82
CA HIS A 17 -10.02 9.62 14.11
C HIS A 17 -9.01 10.30 15.04
N GLU A 18 -9.41 11.36 15.73
CA GLU A 18 -8.56 12.09 16.65
C GLU A 18 -8.10 11.19 17.81
N LYS A 19 -9.02 10.39 18.37
CA LYS A 19 -8.75 9.52 19.52
C LYS A 19 -7.85 8.33 19.20
N TYR A 20 -8.04 7.68 18.05
CA TYR A 20 -7.44 6.38 17.77
C TYR A 20 -6.52 6.37 16.54
N LEU A 21 -6.90 7.05 15.45
CA LEU A 21 -6.30 6.82 14.13
C LEU A 21 -5.25 7.86 13.72
N LYS A 22 -5.32 9.08 14.27
CA LYS A 22 -4.42 10.19 13.93
C LYS A 22 -2.96 9.88 14.27
N GLN A 23 -2.71 9.19 15.38
CA GLN A 23 -1.36 8.74 15.78
C GLN A 23 -0.73 7.79 14.75
N PHE A 24 -1.54 7.05 13.99
CA PHE A 24 -1.10 6.19 12.90
C PHE A 24 -1.11 6.90 11.54
N GLY A 25 -1.40 8.21 11.54
CA GLY A 25 -1.50 9.14 10.40
C GLY A 25 -2.46 8.71 9.30
N VAL A 26 -3.57 8.08 9.71
CA VAL A 26 -4.73 7.88 8.85
C VAL A 26 -5.21 9.24 8.36
N LYS A 27 -5.53 9.37 7.07
CA LYS A 27 -5.97 10.63 6.48
C LYS A 27 -7.48 10.79 6.61
N LEU A 28 -7.91 11.80 7.35
CA LEU A 28 -9.32 12.22 7.40
C LEU A 28 -9.67 13.02 6.14
N PRO A 29 -10.57 12.53 5.27
CA PRO A 29 -11.02 13.29 4.10
C PRO A 29 -11.84 14.49 4.55
N LYS A 30 -11.63 15.67 3.95
CA LYS A 30 -12.41 16.88 4.26
C LYS A 30 -13.90 16.64 3.98
N LEU A 31 -14.79 17.04 4.89
CA LEU A 31 -16.23 16.93 4.67
C LEU A 31 -16.69 17.73 3.44
N TYR A 32 -16.28 18.99 3.34
CA TYR A 32 -16.65 19.89 2.23
C TYR A 32 -15.47 20.25 1.33
N ALA A 33 -15.75 20.39 0.03
CA ALA A 33 -14.89 21.03 -0.95
C ALA A 33 -15.05 22.55 -0.91
N SER A 34 -14.22 23.27 -1.67
CA SER A 34 -14.17 24.75 -1.75
C SER A 34 -15.48 25.44 -2.13
N LYS A 35 -16.49 24.70 -2.62
CA LYS A 35 -17.81 25.22 -3.01
C LYS A 35 -18.95 24.77 -2.08
N GLY A 36 -18.65 24.32 -0.86
CA GLY A 36 -19.64 23.84 0.11
C GLY A 36 -20.31 22.50 -0.24
N LYS A 37 -19.85 21.83 -1.30
CA LYS A 37 -20.30 20.48 -1.68
C LYS A 37 -19.54 19.42 -0.89
N PHE A 38 -20.19 18.32 -0.52
CA PHE A 38 -19.53 17.20 0.16
C PHE A 38 -18.44 16.56 -0.70
N THR A 39 -17.31 16.16 -0.14
CA THR A 39 -16.31 15.40 -0.93
C THR A 39 -16.77 13.96 -1.14
N LYS A 40 -16.41 13.35 -2.28
CA LYS A 40 -16.79 11.95 -2.58
C LYS A 40 -16.21 10.98 -1.55
N ASP A 41 -14.98 11.22 -1.12
CA ASP A 41 -14.29 10.41 -0.11
C ASP A 41 -14.99 10.48 1.26
N ALA A 42 -15.42 11.67 1.70
CA ALA A 42 -16.19 11.81 2.93
C ALA A 42 -17.56 11.12 2.83
N LEU A 43 -18.27 11.27 1.71
CA LEU A 43 -19.55 10.58 1.48
C LEU A 43 -19.39 9.06 1.57
N VAL A 44 -18.38 8.50 0.92
CA VAL A 44 -18.11 7.05 0.97
C VAL A 44 -17.81 6.59 2.40
N LEU A 45 -16.95 7.30 3.11
CA LEU A 45 -16.58 6.94 4.48
C LEU A 45 -17.78 7.01 5.43
N VAL A 46 -18.57 8.08 5.34
CA VAL A 46 -19.80 8.27 6.12
C VAL A 46 -20.80 7.14 5.85
N TYR A 47 -21.00 6.77 4.58
CA TYR A 47 -21.95 5.71 4.23
C TYR A 47 -21.52 4.35 4.76
N LEU A 48 -20.22 4.05 4.73
CA LEU A 48 -19.67 2.80 5.28
C LEU A 48 -19.67 2.77 6.81
N ALA A 49 -19.59 3.93 7.46
CA ALA A 49 -19.66 4.08 8.92
C ALA A 49 -21.09 4.16 9.46
N TYR A 50 -22.11 4.12 8.59
CA TYR A 50 -23.50 4.11 9.00
C TYR A 50 -23.76 2.91 9.94
N ASP A 51 -24.40 3.18 11.09
CA ASP A 51 -24.65 2.25 12.20
C ASP A 51 -23.40 1.72 12.93
N TYR A 52 -22.25 2.40 12.85
CA TYR A 52 -21.07 2.05 13.66
C TYR A 52 -21.43 1.96 15.17
N PRO A 53 -20.98 0.92 15.91
CA PRO A 53 -20.00 -0.11 15.54
C PRO A 53 -20.54 -1.29 14.71
N LYS A 54 -21.86 -1.41 14.52
CA LYS A 54 -22.49 -2.51 13.78
C LYS A 54 -22.68 -2.16 12.30
N THR A 55 -21.59 -1.79 11.65
CA THR A 55 -21.60 -1.40 10.22
C THR A 55 -22.11 -2.53 9.34
N ARG A 56 -22.76 -2.17 8.23
CA ARG A 56 -23.33 -3.14 7.29
C ARG A 56 -22.46 -3.40 6.07
N LYS A 57 -22.73 -4.52 5.42
CA LYS A 57 -22.17 -4.87 4.12
C LYS A 57 -22.85 -4.02 3.03
N VAL A 58 -22.06 -3.29 2.26
CA VAL A 58 -22.53 -2.38 1.21
C VAL A 58 -21.97 -2.83 -0.14
N SER A 59 -22.81 -2.98 -1.16
CA SER A 59 -22.32 -3.32 -2.50
C SER A 59 -21.71 -2.11 -3.21
N LYS A 60 -20.86 -2.35 -4.20
CA LYS A 60 -20.29 -1.30 -5.05
C LYS A 60 -21.38 -0.49 -5.74
N GLU A 61 -22.44 -1.15 -6.20
CA GLU A 61 -23.58 -0.55 -6.90
C GLU A 61 -24.36 0.36 -5.94
N GLU A 62 -24.58 -0.11 -4.70
CA GLU A 62 -25.26 0.67 -3.68
C GLU A 62 -24.47 1.93 -3.32
N LEU A 63 -23.17 1.79 -3.07
CA LEU A 63 -22.30 2.92 -2.77
C LEU A 63 -22.25 3.91 -3.94
N THR A 64 -22.24 3.42 -5.17
CA THR A 64 -22.26 4.24 -6.39
C THR A 64 -23.59 5.01 -6.51
N LYS A 65 -24.73 4.34 -6.26
CA LYS A 65 -26.05 5.00 -6.22
C LYS A 65 -26.10 6.11 -5.18
N PHE A 66 -25.56 5.87 -3.98
CA PHE A 66 -25.50 6.89 -2.94
C PHE A 66 -24.66 8.10 -3.38
N VAL A 67 -23.45 7.90 -3.90
CA VAL A 67 -22.61 9.00 -4.36
C VAL A 67 -23.25 9.76 -5.53
N ARG A 68 -23.95 9.06 -6.44
CA ARG A 68 -24.68 9.67 -7.56
C ARG A 68 -25.82 10.60 -7.12
N SER A 69 -26.41 10.37 -5.95
CA SER A 69 -27.41 11.31 -5.40
C SER A 69 -26.85 12.72 -5.12
N TYR A 70 -25.54 12.86 -4.97
CA TYR A 70 -24.83 14.15 -4.83
C TYR A 70 -24.03 14.53 -6.07
N TYR A 71 -23.59 13.54 -6.85
CA TYR A 71 -22.75 13.70 -8.04
C TYR A 71 -23.22 12.77 -9.18
N PRO A 72 -24.26 13.15 -9.94
CA PRO A 72 -24.92 12.28 -10.93
C PRO A 72 -23.97 11.65 -11.95
N ASP A 73 -22.98 12.40 -12.43
CA ASP A 73 -22.00 11.97 -13.45
C ASP A 73 -20.87 11.08 -12.91
N THR A 74 -21.02 10.54 -11.69
CA THR A 74 -19.99 9.70 -11.08
C THR A 74 -20.01 8.31 -11.71
N ASN A 75 -18.90 7.96 -12.37
CA ASN A 75 -18.56 6.59 -12.73
C ASN A 75 -18.48 5.69 -11.48
N ASP A 76 -18.48 4.38 -11.70
CA ASP A 76 -18.37 3.37 -10.65
C ASP A 76 -17.38 3.72 -9.53
N VAL A 77 -17.88 3.76 -8.29
CA VAL A 77 -17.11 4.20 -7.12
C VAL A 77 -16.08 3.14 -6.74
N GLN A 78 -14.80 3.40 -7.01
CA GLN A 78 -13.66 2.60 -6.50
C GLN A 78 -13.02 3.20 -5.23
N GLN A 79 -13.49 4.37 -4.81
CA GLN A 79 -12.94 5.17 -3.72
C GLN A 79 -12.89 4.42 -2.39
N ALA A 80 -13.81 3.48 -2.14
CA ALA A 80 -13.77 2.62 -0.94
C ALA A 80 -12.46 1.82 -0.83
N ARG A 81 -11.87 1.37 -1.96
CA ARG A 81 -10.57 0.69 -1.96
C ARG A 81 -9.40 1.64 -1.71
N HIS A 82 -9.49 2.86 -2.22
CA HIS A 82 -8.46 3.88 -2.01
C HIS A 82 -8.45 4.36 -0.55
N LEU A 83 -9.63 4.56 0.04
CA LEU A 83 -9.77 4.92 1.45
C LEU A 83 -9.21 3.85 2.39
N GLY A 84 -9.24 2.57 1.97
CA GLY A 84 -8.64 1.45 2.68
C GLY A 84 -7.13 1.58 2.87
N ALA A 85 -6.36 0.82 2.07
CA ALA A 85 -4.92 0.71 2.25
C ALA A 85 -4.15 2.03 1.98
N GLN A 86 -4.69 3.01 1.24
CA GLN A 86 -3.95 4.24 0.89
C GLN A 86 -4.18 5.40 1.85
N ALA A 87 -5.38 5.49 2.45
CA ALA A 87 -5.74 6.51 3.43
C ALA A 87 -5.78 5.99 4.86
N GLY A 88 -5.79 4.67 5.07
CA GLY A 88 -5.58 4.01 6.35
C GLY A 88 -6.83 3.58 7.08
N TRP A 89 -8.01 3.70 6.48
CA TRP A 89 -9.27 3.26 7.06
C TRP A 89 -9.41 1.74 6.94
N TRP A 90 -9.80 1.03 8.00
CA TRP A 90 -9.95 -0.42 7.94
C TRP A 90 -11.25 -0.83 7.24
N ILE A 91 -11.27 -0.71 5.91
CA ILE A 91 -12.39 -1.13 5.06
C ILE A 91 -12.11 -2.52 4.51
N ALA A 92 -12.90 -3.50 4.96
CA ALA A 92 -12.90 -4.85 4.45
C ALA A 92 -13.59 -4.89 3.09
N ALA A 93 -12.88 -5.33 2.05
CA ALA A 93 -13.42 -5.53 0.70
C ALA A 93 -13.50 -7.02 0.38
N GLY A 94 -14.57 -7.47 -0.25
CA GLY A 94 -14.69 -8.85 -0.71
C GLY A 94 -13.79 -9.16 -1.91
N GLY A 95 -13.16 -10.33 -1.90
CA GLY A 95 -12.15 -10.76 -2.86
C GLY A 95 -11.38 -11.97 -2.33
N ARG A 96 -10.35 -12.43 -3.06
CA ARG A 96 -9.62 -13.67 -2.75
C ARG A 96 -8.78 -13.62 -1.47
N ASP A 97 -8.44 -12.41 -0.99
CA ASP A 97 -7.38 -12.23 0.03
C ASP A 97 -7.87 -11.62 1.37
N ASN A 98 -9.18 -11.38 1.52
CA ASN A 98 -9.72 -10.85 2.78
C ASN A 98 -10.03 -11.98 3.76
N ILE A 99 -9.21 -12.09 4.80
CA ILE A 99 -9.37 -13.07 5.89
C ILE A 99 -10.15 -12.52 7.10
N VAL A 100 -10.39 -11.20 7.15
CA VAL A 100 -10.99 -10.52 8.30
C VAL A 100 -12.50 -10.73 8.34
N LEU A 101 -13.17 -10.65 7.18
CA LEU A 101 -14.60 -10.89 7.05
C LEU A 101 -14.92 -11.69 5.78
N LYS A 102 -15.80 -12.70 5.91
CA LYS A 102 -16.37 -13.40 4.75
C LYS A 102 -17.32 -12.46 3.99
N ILE A 103 -16.78 -11.81 2.95
CA ILE A 103 -17.47 -10.83 2.12
C ILE A 103 -17.36 -11.23 0.65
N LYS A 104 -18.47 -11.21 -0.09
CA LYS A 104 -18.50 -11.50 -1.53
C LYS A 104 -17.78 -10.40 -2.32
N ARG A 105 -17.14 -10.77 -3.43
CA ARG A 105 -16.48 -9.81 -4.32
C ARG A 105 -17.43 -8.67 -4.71
N GLY A 106 -16.97 -7.42 -4.60
CA GLY A 106 -17.77 -6.23 -4.90
C GLY A 106 -18.54 -5.65 -3.71
N ILE A 107 -18.45 -6.27 -2.53
CA ILE A 107 -19.02 -5.75 -1.28
C ILE A 107 -17.90 -5.16 -0.41
N TYR A 108 -18.23 -4.08 0.30
CA TYR A 108 -17.37 -3.37 1.25
C TYR A 108 -18.05 -3.29 2.63
N GLN A 109 -17.25 -3.25 3.69
CA GLN A 109 -17.70 -3.00 5.04
C GLN A 109 -16.58 -2.31 5.83
N LEU A 110 -16.90 -1.23 6.55
CA LEU A 110 -15.96 -0.66 7.51
C LEU A 110 -15.83 -1.60 8.70
N TYR A 111 -14.64 -2.12 8.97
CA TYR A 111 -14.41 -3.09 10.05
C TYR A 111 -14.38 -2.41 11.41
N THR A 112 -13.59 -1.35 11.55
CA THR A 112 -13.48 -0.59 12.80
C THR A 112 -13.02 0.86 12.54
N LEU A 113 -13.38 1.78 13.45
CA LEU A 113 -12.83 3.13 13.54
C LEU A 113 -11.73 3.26 14.61
N GLU A 114 -11.42 2.18 15.34
CA GLU A 114 -10.49 2.19 16.47
C GLU A 114 -9.08 1.73 16.09
N GLN A 115 -8.93 1.10 14.92
CA GLN A 115 -7.66 0.61 14.41
C GLN A 115 -7.48 0.96 12.93
N PRO A 116 -6.25 1.32 12.49
CA PRO A 116 -5.98 1.58 11.08
C PRO A 116 -6.03 0.29 10.25
N TYR A 117 -6.14 0.41 8.94
CA TYR A 117 -6.01 -0.74 8.03
C TYR A 117 -4.74 -1.54 8.33
N PRO A 118 -4.79 -2.89 8.41
CA PRO A 118 -3.63 -3.70 8.74
C PRO A 118 -2.46 -3.47 7.79
N GLY A 119 -1.31 -3.06 8.34
CA GLY A 119 -0.14 -2.72 7.54
C GLY A 119 -0.19 -1.35 6.87
N PHE A 120 -1.11 -0.45 7.28
CA PHE A 120 -1.04 0.96 6.93
C PHE A 120 0.13 1.62 7.66
N LYS A 121 1.11 2.11 6.90
CA LYS A 121 2.36 2.67 7.43
C LYS A 121 2.52 4.19 7.18
N LYS A 122 1.48 4.87 6.68
CA LYS A 122 1.63 6.23 6.12
C LYS A 122 1.73 7.33 7.17
N GLY A 123 1.23 7.13 8.40
CA GLY A 123 1.51 8.05 9.52
C GLY A 123 2.87 7.87 10.15
N HIS A 124 3.60 6.88 9.67
CA HIS A 124 4.97 6.67 10.00
C HIS A 124 5.85 7.04 8.80
N ARG A 125 5.84 8.34 8.45
CA ARG A 125 7.14 9.03 8.46
C ARG A 125 7.62 9.11 9.92
N ILE A 126 7.78 7.94 10.57
CA ILE A 126 8.63 7.85 11.74
C ILE A 126 9.96 8.27 11.15
N THR A 127 10.48 9.38 11.66
CA THR A 127 11.89 9.76 11.61
C THR A 127 12.72 8.55 11.22
N GLU A 128 13.39 8.62 10.07
CA GLU A 128 14.29 7.59 9.57
C GLU A 128 15.17 7.10 10.72
N THR A 129 14.71 6.04 11.37
CA THR A 129 15.33 5.59 12.60
C THR A 129 16.37 4.61 12.14
N GLY A 130 17.64 4.96 12.34
CA GLY A 130 18.78 4.06 12.14
C GLY A 130 18.73 2.81 13.02
N ASP A 131 17.81 2.77 13.99
CA ASP A 131 17.52 1.63 14.84
C ASP A 131 17.01 0.43 14.02
N TRP A 132 17.87 -0.58 13.96
CA TRP A 132 17.64 -1.80 13.20
C TRP A 132 16.50 -2.64 13.78
N ASP A 133 16.34 -2.68 15.09
CA ASP A 133 15.30 -3.50 15.72
C ASP A 133 13.91 -2.93 15.43
N LYS A 134 13.75 -1.61 15.46
CA LYS A 134 12.51 -0.94 15.01
C LYS A 134 12.21 -1.20 13.54
N ILE A 135 13.23 -1.30 12.68
CA ILE A 135 13.03 -1.68 11.27
C ILE A 135 12.51 -3.12 11.21
N LYS A 136 13.14 -4.09 11.89
CA LYS A 136 12.69 -5.49 11.88
C LYS A 136 11.28 -5.65 12.44
N GLU A 137 10.95 -4.96 13.51
CA GLU A 137 9.62 -4.97 14.14
C GLU A 137 8.51 -4.57 13.14
N ARG A 138 8.76 -3.55 12.30
CA ARG A 138 7.82 -3.13 11.23
C ARG A 138 7.53 -4.20 10.17
N TYR A 139 8.38 -5.20 10.06
CA TYR A 139 8.19 -6.36 9.18
C TYR A 139 7.83 -7.62 9.96
N ASN A 140 7.45 -7.49 11.24
CA ASN A 140 7.17 -8.60 12.14
C ASN A 140 8.33 -9.61 12.19
N TYR A 141 9.56 -9.08 12.18
CA TYR A 141 10.79 -9.85 12.13
C TYR A 141 10.83 -10.82 10.93
N ARG A 142 10.30 -10.42 9.77
CA ARG A 142 10.33 -11.23 8.54
C ARG A 142 11.18 -10.60 7.46
N CYS A 143 11.73 -11.47 6.62
CA CYS A 143 12.31 -11.09 5.34
C CYS A 143 11.23 -10.44 4.47
N ALA A 144 11.48 -9.21 4.00
CA ALA A 144 10.59 -8.48 3.11
C ALA A 144 10.38 -9.19 1.76
N THR A 145 11.33 -10.01 1.33
CA THR A 145 11.27 -10.70 0.03
C THR A 145 10.58 -12.06 0.10
N CYS A 146 10.95 -12.93 1.06
CA CYS A 146 10.45 -14.31 1.11
C CYS A 146 9.55 -14.63 2.32
N GLY A 147 9.38 -13.69 3.26
CA GLY A 147 8.52 -13.87 4.42
C GLY A 147 9.07 -14.76 5.54
N SER A 148 10.25 -15.39 5.38
CA SER A 148 10.94 -16.14 6.44
C SER A 148 11.12 -15.28 7.70
N GLN A 149 10.84 -15.84 8.87
CA GLN A 149 10.90 -15.13 10.16
C GLN A 149 12.27 -15.31 10.83
N GLU A 150 12.83 -14.22 11.37
CA GLU A 150 14.11 -14.20 12.08
C GLU A 150 14.18 -15.29 13.14
N ASN A 151 15.33 -15.94 13.24
CA ASN A 151 15.62 -17.03 14.17
C ASN A 151 14.80 -18.32 13.99
N LYS A 152 13.88 -18.40 13.04
CA LYS A 152 13.14 -19.63 12.69
C LYS A 152 13.76 -20.33 11.47
N PRO A 153 13.44 -21.62 11.23
CA PRO A 153 13.77 -22.29 9.97
C PRO A 153 13.40 -21.44 8.75
N HIS A 154 14.30 -21.36 7.78
CA HIS A 154 14.06 -20.61 6.56
C HIS A 154 12.99 -21.31 5.71
N PHE A 155 12.02 -20.55 5.21
CA PHE A 155 10.85 -21.08 4.50
C PHE A 155 11.20 -22.03 3.35
N HIS A 156 12.12 -21.63 2.45
CA HIS A 156 12.59 -22.47 1.34
C HIS A 156 13.76 -23.40 1.67
N TRP A 157 14.44 -23.22 2.81
CA TRP A 157 15.62 -24.02 3.20
C TRP A 157 15.50 -24.38 4.68
N PRO A 158 14.60 -25.31 5.04
CA PRO A 158 14.20 -25.54 6.44
C PRO A 158 15.35 -25.98 7.34
N ALA A 159 16.38 -26.62 6.80
CA ALA A 159 17.60 -26.99 7.52
C ALA A 159 18.52 -25.80 7.88
N THR A 160 18.12 -24.56 7.56
CA THR A 160 18.90 -23.35 7.87
C THR A 160 18.09 -22.37 8.69
N LYS A 161 18.75 -21.67 9.62
CA LYS A 161 18.14 -20.61 10.43
C LYS A 161 18.04 -19.31 9.61
N THR A 162 16.93 -18.60 9.71
CA THR A 162 16.75 -17.29 9.06
C THR A 162 17.50 -16.21 9.84
N ILE A 163 18.39 -15.50 9.15
CA ILE A 163 19.16 -14.37 9.70
C ILE A 163 18.80 -13.14 8.87
N LEU A 164 18.21 -12.13 9.50
CA LEU A 164 17.89 -10.87 8.82
C LEU A 164 19.11 -9.97 8.76
N GLN A 165 19.29 -9.33 7.60
CA GLN A 165 20.36 -8.41 7.30
C GLN A 165 19.77 -7.09 6.77
N LYS A 166 20.51 -6.00 6.95
CA LYS A 166 20.21 -4.72 6.30
C LYS A 166 20.46 -4.87 4.80
N ALA A 167 19.41 -4.84 3.99
CA ALA A 167 19.49 -4.86 2.53
C ALA A 167 19.04 -3.53 1.95
N HIS A 168 19.64 -3.12 0.84
CA HIS A 168 19.26 -1.90 0.15
C HIS A 168 17.84 -2.00 -0.43
N ILE A 169 17.10 -0.90 -0.33
CA ILE A 169 15.93 -0.66 -1.18
C ILE A 169 16.41 -0.29 -2.57
N ASP A 170 17.33 0.67 -2.66
CA ASP A 170 18.03 1.07 -3.87
C ASP A 170 19.54 0.94 -3.63
N PRO A 171 20.22 -0.02 -4.29
CA PRO A 171 21.64 -0.26 -4.05
C PRO A 171 22.55 0.84 -4.61
N ASN A 172 22.02 1.76 -5.42
CA ASN A 172 22.74 2.95 -5.88
C ASN A 172 22.72 4.09 -4.83
N LYS A 173 22.12 3.86 -3.66
CA LYS A 173 22.05 4.81 -2.54
C LYS A 173 22.70 4.23 -1.29
N PRO A 174 23.16 5.08 -0.35
CA PRO A 174 23.78 4.60 0.89
C PRO A 174 22.88 3.65 1.71
N LEU A 175 23.49 2.73 2.45
CA LEU A 175 22.80 1.80 3.36
C LEU A 175 22.40 2.51 4.66
N VAL A 176 21.41 3.40 4.57
CA VAL A 176 20.90 4.21 5.69
C VAL A 176 19.41 4.00 5.88
N ALA A 177 18.88 4.47 7.03
CA ALA A 177 17.45 4.45 7.29
C ALA A 177 16.70 5.16 6.14
N GLY A 178 15.51 4.64 5.78
CA GLY A 178 14.79 5.08 4.58
C GLY A 178 15.20 4.36 3.29
N ASN A 179 16.40 3.77 3.23
CA ASN A 179 16.88 2.95 2.11
C ASN A 179 17.18 1.49 2.52
N ILE A 180 16.66 1.03 3.65
CA ILE A 180 16.88 -0.33 4.17
C ILE A 180 15.56 -1.09 4.30
N ILE A 181 15.56 -2.34 3.85
CA ILE A 181 14.57 -3.37 4.20
C ILE A 181 15.26 -4.57 4.86
N PRO A 182 14.58 -5.31 5.73
CA PRO A 182 15.10 -6.57 6.22
C PRO A 182 14.98 -7.65 5.15
N GLN A 183 16.11 -8.21 4.74
CA GLN A 183 16.14 -9.42 3.92
C GLN A 183 16.90 -10.53 4.63
N CYS A 184 16.50 -11.77 4.41
CA CYS A 184 17.27 -12.91 4.92
C CYS A 184 18.58 -13.06 4.13
N GLN A 185 19.54 -13.76 4.74
CA GLN A 185 20.84 -14.05 4.14
C GLN A 185 20.78 -14.76 2.78
N LYS A 186 19.69 -15.48 2.49
CA LYS A 186 19.48 -16.17 1.20
C LYS A 186 18.98 -15.22 0.11
N CYS A 187 18.00 -14.38 0.43
CA CYS A 187 17.48 -13.37 -0.49
C CYS A 187 18.51 -12.28 -0.78
N ASN A 188 19.13 -11.72 0.25
CA ASN A 188 20.10 -10.62 0.11
C ASN A 188 21.32 -11.05 -0.73
N ARG A 189 21.84 -12.26 -0.49
CA ARG A 189 22.94 -12.82 -1.31
C ARG A 189 22.53 -13.09 -2.76
N GLY A 190 21.27 -13.49 -2.98
CA GLY A 190 20.73 -13.77 -4.32
C GLY A 190 20.45 -12.52 -5.14
N ASP A 191 20.01 -11.44 -4.48
CA ASP A 191 19.69 -10.15 -5.09
C ASP A 191 20.91 -9.52 -5.78
N ARG A 192 22.09 -9.55 -5.12
CA ARG A 192 23.35 -9.01 -5.65
C ARG A 192 23.25 -7.56 -6.15
N ASN A 193 22.46 -6.72 -5.47
CA ASN A 193 22.27 -5.32 -5.83
C ASN A 193 21.69 -5.12 -7.25
N ARG A 194 20.94 -6.09 -7.78
CA ARG A 194 20.40 -6.04 -9.15
C ARG A 194 19.07 -5.33 -9.22
N TRP A 195 18.33 -5.27 -8.11
CA TRP A 195 16.95 -4.82 -8.08
C TRP A 195 16.78 -3.60 -7.19
N VAL A 196 15.78 -2.77 -7.51
CA VAL A 196 15.25 -1.75 -6.60
C VAL A 196 13.92 -2.24 -6.05
N TYR A 197 13.73 -2.12 -4.75
CA TYR A 197 12.54 -2.54 -4.04
C TYR A 197 11.63 -1.36 -3.66
N ASP A 198 10.38 -1.66 -3.33
CA ASP A 198 9.56 -0.77 -2.50
C ASP A 198 9.70 -1.11 -1.00
N ASP A 199 8.98 -0.39 -0.14
CA ASP A 199 8.93 -0.60 1.31
C ASP A 199 8.24 -1.91 1.75
N LYS A 200 7.84 -2.75 0.80
CA LYS A 200 7.29 -4.08 1.04
C LYS A 200 8.17 -5.19 0.45
N GLY A 201 9.34 -4.86 -0.09
CA GLY A 201 10.26 -5.83 -0.68
C GLY A 201 9.84 -6.30 -2.07
N ARG A 202 8.95 -5.58 -2.79
CA ARG A 202 8.59 -5.87 -4.18
C ARG A 202 9.55 -5.20 -5.14
N VAL A 203 10.03 -5.93 -6.14
CA VAL A 203 10.89 -5.36 -7.19
C VAL A 203 10.08 -4.36 -8.02
N ILE A 204 10.59 -3.13 -8.13
CA ILE A 204 9.96 -2.05 -8.90
C ILE A 204 10.85 -1.55 -10.05
N LYS A 205 12.18 -1.74 -9.98
CA LYS A 205 13.11 -1.34 -11.05
C LYS A 205 14.32 -2.28 -11.09
N LEU A 206 15.04 -2.21 -12.22
CA LEU A 206 16.38 -2.77 -12.37
C LEU A 206 17.41 -1.74 -11.89
N ALA A 207 18.30 -2.14 -10.98
CA ALA A 207 19.38 -1.29 -10.48
C ALA A 207 20.67 -1.43 -11.30
N ASP A 208 20.97 -2.65 -11.78
CA ASP A 208 22.13 -2.94 -12.62
C ASP A 208 21.70 -3.32 -14.04
N ALA A 209 21.88 -2.39 -14.99
CA ALA A 209 21.55 -2.60 -16.39
C ALA A 209 22.35 -3.73 -17.05
N ASN A 210 23.55 -4.08 -16.53
CA ASN A 210 24.33 -5.19 -17.09
C ASN A 210 23.62 -6.52 -16.93
N PHE A 211 22.73 -6.65 -15.95
CA PHE A 211 21.97 -7.87 -15.73
C PHE A 211 21.03 -8.19 -16.90
N VAL A 212 20.65 -7.20 -17.73
CA VAL A 212 19.89 -7.42 -18.98
C VAL A 212 20.58 -8.43 -19.90
N ARG A 213 21.92 -8.54 -19.85
CA ARG A 213 22.69 -9.52 -20.65
C ARG A 213 22.32 -10.97 -20.34
N ASN A 214 21.82 -11.25 -19.13
CA ASN A 214 21.40 -12.58 -18.72
C ASN A 214 19.96 -12.92 -19.13
N PHE A 215 19.21 -11.97 -19.70
CA PHE A 215 17.85 -12.23 -20.16
C PHE A 215 17.87 -12.99 -21.49
N ASP A 216 16.82 -13.79 -21.71
CA ASP A 216 16.61 -14.48 -22.98
C ASP A 216 16.63 -13.50 -24.15
N LYS A 217 17.06 -13.98 -25.33
CA LYS A 217 17.19 -13.17 -26.53
C LYS A 217 15.91 -12.39 -26.85
N GLU A 218 14.76 -13.05 -26.75
CA GLU A 218 13.45 -12.43 -27.02
C GLU A 218 13.16 -11.27 -26.06
N VAL A 219 13.49 -11.41 -24.77
CA VAL A 219 13.29 -10.34 -23.79
C VAL A 219 14.24 -9.17 -24.06
N ARG A 220 15.51 -9.45 -24.40
CA ARG A 220 16.47 -8.42 -24.78
C ARG A 220 16.03 -7.66 -26.03
N GLU A 221 15.47 -8.33 -27.03
CA GLU A 221 14.91 -7.69 -28.22
C GLU A 221 13.71 -6.79 -27.90
N LYS A 222 12.81 -7.24 -27.01
CA LYS A 222 11.69 -6.42 -26.53
C LYS A 222 12.19 -5.15 -25.83
N ILE A 223 13.18 -5.29 -24.94
CA ILE A 223 13.81 -4.14 -24.26
C ILE A 223 14.45 -3.21 -25.29
N TYR A 224 15.23 -3.74 -26.24
CA TYR A 224 15.87 -2.96 -27.29
C TYR A 224 14.84 -2.15 -28.10
N ARG A 225 13.72 -2.76 -28.51
CA ARG A 225 12.67 -2.06 -29.27
C ARG A 225 12.04 -0.90 -28.48
N ILE A 226 11.85 -1.05 -27.17
CA ILE A 226 11.33 0.02 -26.30
C ILE A 226 12.35 1.16 -26.25
N LEU A 227 13.61 0.86 -25.94
CA LEU A 227 14.66 1.87 -25.78
C LEU A 227 15.00 2.57 -27.11
N TYR A 228 15.02 1.83 -28.23
CA TYR A 228 15.26 2.41 -29.56
C TYR A 228 14.20 3.45 -29.90
N LYS A 229 12.92 3.17 -29.62
CA LYS A 229 11.82 4.13 -29.80
C LYS A 229 11.96 5.31 -28.85
N GLU A 230 12.24 5.07 -27.58
CA GLU A 230 12.41 6.12 -26.57
C GLU A 230 13.54 7.09 -26.91
N PHE A 231 14.64 6.59 -27.48
CA PHE A 231 15.80 7.39 -27.88
C PHE A 231 15.78 7.82 -29.36
N ASN A 232 14.69 7.60 -30.09
CA ASN A 232 14.56 7.91 -31.53
C ASN A 232 15.72 7.39 -32.39
N GLY A 233 16.21 6.18 -32.08
CA GLY A 233 17.33 5.56 -32.80
C GLY A 233 18.67 6.30 -32.71
N LYS A 234 18.82 7.25 -31.78
CA LYS A 234 20.08 7.98 -31.59
C LYS A 234 21.20 7.01 -31.20
N ASN A 235 22.37 7.24 -31.79
CA ASN A 235 23.56 6.48 -31.45
C ASN A 235 23.89 6.71 -29.96
N PRO A 236 23.99 5.66 -29.13
CA PRO A 236 24.28 5.82 -27.70
C PRO A 236 25.63 6.51 -27.42
N ASN A 237 26.55 6.52 -28.39
CA ASN A 237 27.85 7.18 -28.30
C ASN A 237 27.88 8.56 -28.97
N SER A 238 26.81 9.03 -29.61
CA SER A 238 26.77 10.41 -30.08
C SER A 238 26.70 11.33 -28.86
N LYS A 239 27.77 12.06 -28.60
CA LYS A 239 27.80 13.09 -27.55
C LYS A 239 26.61 14.03 -27.75
N LYS A 240 25.89 14.33 -26.67
CA LYS A 240 25.01 15.49 -26.61
C LYS A 240 25.85 16.76 -26.69
#